data_AF-A0A0R1TQY9-F1
#
_entry.id   AF-A0A0R1TQY9-F1
#
_cell.length_a   1.000
_cell.length_b   1.000
_cell.length_c   1.000
_cell.angle_alpha   90.00
_cell.angle_beta   90.00
_cell.angle_gamma   90.00
#
_symmetry.space_group_name_H-M   'P 1'
#
loop_
_entity.id
_entity.type
_entity.pdbx_description
1 polymer ?
#
loop_
_entity_poly.entity_id
_entity_poly.type
_entity_poly.pdbx_seq_one_letter_code
_entity_poly.pdbx_strand_id
1 'polypeptide(L)'
;MKKRNKQNYFIFTFANFSAKSLPGTVATLATTTLIMLVYGGLSLVQNKPSSVTPLKLQTSPDWVLTIGMAVSLIVAIVFTIFIVKKREMSIYTKYLGSFLTVMTATNWIGMIMMYPSRKVTTKAVIHMVNVTYVYNYLVVATCVVGIVWGAFLTKKMLKKTNWWLFVVCIPYFAVLNQVAITIAGLTTLTGYSDYSPKIVKIIINTNKYGDINLMNQSLYYLITYQIIALIFMFGGKIIVFVYTKTKKRVQKIQRKLEKRRKGIER
;
A
#
# COMPACT_ATOMS: atom_id res chain seq x y z
N MET A 1 26.01 -20.44 -30.65
CA MET A 1 25.35 -19.14 -30.31
C MET A 1 24.46 -19.32 -29.07
N LYS A 2 24.89 -18.86 -27.89
CA LYS A 2 24.09 -18.92 -26.65
C LYS A 2 22.84 -18.03 -26.81
N LYS A 3 21.64 -18.62 -26.82
CA LYS A 3 20.37 -17.92 -26.54
C LYS A 3 20.49 -17.28 -25.16
N ARG A 4 21.04 -16.07 -25.05
CA ARG A 4 20.92 -15.26 -23.83
C ARG A 4 19.44 -15.13 -23.55
N ASN A 5 19.01 -15.68 -22.42
CA ASN A 5 17.61 -15.80 -22.00
C ASN A 5 16.89 -14.46 -22.22
N LYS A 6 15.95 -14.41 -23.17
CA LYS A 6 15.17 -13.20 -23.49
C LYS A 6 14.46 -12.65 -22.23
N GLN A 7 14.08 -13.54 -21.30
CA GLN A 7 13.57 -13.19 -19.97
C GLN A 7 14.61 -12.43 -19.14
N ASN A 8 15.83 -12.94 -19.00
CA ASN A 8 16.89 -12.26 -18.24
C ASN A 8 17.24 -10.89 -18.86
N TYR A 9 17.19 -10.77 -20.18
CA TYR A 9 17.39 -9.48 -20.84
C TYR A 9 16.23 -8.50 -20.57
N PHE A 10 14.97 -8.97 -20.55
CA PHE A 10 13.83 -8.14 -20.18
C PHE A 10 13.92 -7.66 -18.74
N ILE A 11 14.18 -8.57 -17.79
CA ILE A 11 14.35 -8.26 -16.37
C ILE A 11 15.49 -7.27 -16.17
N PHE A 12 16.65 -7.50 -16.78
CA PHE A 12 17.81 -6.63 -16.68
C PHE A 12 17.58 -5.24 -17.32
N THR A 13 16.83 -5.18 -18.41
CA THR A 13 16.50 -3.90 -19.07
C THR A 13 15.42 -3.12 -18.31
N PHE A 14 14.44 -3.81 -17.72
CA PHE A 14 13.43 -3.20 -16.86
C PHE A 14 14.06 -2.70 -15.56
N ALA A 15 14.91 -3.51 -14.92
CA ALA A 15 15.70 -3.11 -13.75
C ALA A 15 16.58 -1.89 -14.04
N ASN A 16 17.26 -1.85 -15.19
CA ASN A 16 18.05 -0.67 -15.58
C ASN A 16 17.19 0.57 -15.91
N PHE A 17 15.98 0.39 -16.48
CA PHE A 17 15.04 1.49 -16.71
C PHE A 17 14.50 2.06 -15.40
N SER A 18 14.28 1.18 -14.41
CA SER A 18 13.93 1.54 -13.04
C SER A 18 15.14 2.06 -12.25
N ALA A 19 16.39 1.71 -12.57
CA ALA A 19 17.55 2.23 -11.83
C ALA A 19 18.00 3.61 -12.33
N LYS A 20 17.84 3.90 -13.63
CA LYS A 20 18.40 5.12 -14.27
C LYS A 20 17.46 6.33 -14.30
N SER A 21 16.23 6.20 -13.81
CA SER A 21 15.27 7.31 -13.78
C SER A 21 14.74 7.49 -12.36
N LEU A 22 14.53 8.75 -11.97
CA LEU A 22 13.96 9.12 -10.67
C LEU A 22 12.62 8.42 -10.33
N PRO A 23 11.67 8.30 -11.28
CA PRO A 23 10.46 7.50 -11.11
C PRO A 23 10.79 6.02 -10.90
N GLY A 24 11.93 5.58 -11.40
CA GLY A 24 12.45 4.25 -11.26
C GLY A 24 12.94 3.93 -9.84
N THR A 25 13.60 4.84 -9.12
CA THR A 25 13.97 4.61 -7.70
C THR A 25 12.73 4.39 -6.82
N VAL A 26 11.71 5.24 -6.99
CA VAL A 26 10.40 5.08 -6.35
C VAL A 26 9.72 3.78 -6.80
N ALA A 27 9.93 3.36 -8.06
CA ALA A 27 9.41 2.09 -8.57
C ALA A 27 10.07 0.90 -7.88
N THR A 28 11.40 0.87 -7.85
CA THR A 28 12.18 -0.22 -7.29
C THR A 28 11.85 -0.38 -5.82
N LEU A 29 11.84 0.72 -5.07
CA LEU A 29 11.44 0.71 -3.66
C LEU A 29 9.99 0.21 -3.47
N ALA A 30 9.03 0.72 -4.24
CA ALA A 30 7.64 0.25 -4.19
C ALA A 30 7.48 -1.23 -4.60
N THR A 31 8.29 -1.72 -5.53
CA THR A 31 8.31 -3.12 -5.97
C THR A 31 8.88 -4.01 -4.87
N THR A 32 9.98 -3.59 -4.24
CA THR A 32 10.56 -4.28 -3.09
C THR A 32 9.59 -4.31 -1.92
N THR A 33 8.90 -3.19 -1.62
CA THR A 33 7.82 -3.15 -0.62
C THR A 33 6.72 -4.14 -0.95
N LEU A 34 6.25 -4.16 -2.19
CA LEU A 34 5.19 -5.06 -2.63
C LEU A 34 5.58 -6.54 -2.47
N ILE A 35 6.78 -6.91 -2.91
CA ILE A 35 7.28 -8.29 -2.81
C ILE A 35 7.40 -8.72 -1.35
N MET A 36 7.95 -7.84 -0.50
CA MET A 36 8.09 -8.10 0.94
C MET A 36 6.72 -8.31 1.57
N LEU A 37 5.76 -7.40 1.36
CA LEU A 37 4.44 -7.49 1.97
C LEU A 37 3.64 -8.72 1.49
N VAL A 38 3.73 -9.07 0.21
CA VAL A 38 3.09 -10.28 -0.34
C VAL A 38 3.74 -11.55 0.23
N TYR A 39 5.07 -11.60 0.29
CA TYR A 39 5.78 -12.74 0.90
C TYR A 39 5.47 -12.88 2.39
N GLY A 40 5.36 -11.76 3.12
CA GLY A 40 4.94 -11.72 4.52
C GLY A 40 3.54 -12.27 4.68
N GLY A 41 2.59 -11.81 3.86
CA GLY A 41 1.22 -12.33 3.85
C GLY A 41 1.13 -13.83 3.53
N LEU A 42 1.88 -14.32 2.54
CA LEU A 42 1.89 -15.75 2.17
C LEU A 42 2.53 -16.63 3.24
N SER A 43 3.58 -16.14 3.91
CA SER A 43 4.24 -16.89 5.00
C SER A 43 3.38 -17.00 6.26
N LEU A 44 2.43 -16.09 6.48
CA LEU A 44 1.42 -16.20 7.54
C LEU A 44 0.39 -17.32 7.30
N VAL A 45 0.16 -17.71 6.04
CA VAL A 45 -0.77 -18.82 5.69
C VAL A 45 -0.17 -20.18 6.06
N GLN A 46 1.15 -20.28 6.22
CA GLN A 46 1.85 -21.51 6.57
C GLN A 46 1.82 -21.77 8.09
N ASN A 47 0.65 -22.01 8.68
CA ASN A 47 0.30 -22.69 9.97
C ASN A 47 1.23 -22.59 11.21
N LYS A 48 2.26 -21.74 11.22
CA LYS A 48 3.12 -21.49 12.37
C LYS A 48 2.48 -20.39 13.22
N PRO A 49 2.57 -20.47 14.56
CA PRO A 49 2.02 -19.43 15.42
C PRO A 49 2.77 -18.12 15.13
N SER A 50 2.13 -17.22 14.37
CA SER A 50 2.61 -15.87 14.18
C SER A 50 2.60 -15.11 15.51
N SER A 51 3.48 -14.13 15.65
CA SER A 51 3.41 -13.27 16.83
C SER A 51 2.12 -12.45 16.81
N VAL A 52 1.70 -12.01 18.00
CA VAL A 52 0.51 -11.14 18.20
C VAL A 52 0.72 -9.75 17.58
N THR A 53 1.99 -9.37 17.42
CA THR A 53 2.41 -8.06 16.93
C THR A 53 3.67 -8.22 16.09
N PRO A 54 3.67 -7.83 14.80
CA PRO A 54 4.84 -7.97 13.92
C PRO A 54 6.12 -7.32 14.48
N LEU A 55 5.97 -6.32 15.35
CA LEU A 55 7.08 -5.63 16.02
C LEU A 55 7.87 -6.48 17.03
N LYS A 56 7.37 -7.66 17.41
CA LYS A 56 8.12 -8.59 18.28
C LYS A 56 9.22 -9.34 17.55
N LEU A 57 9.17 -9.39 16.22
CA LEU A 57 10.24 -9.97 15.39
C LEU A 57 10.61 -11.42 15.78
N GLN A 58 9.63 -12.21 16.21
CA GLN A 58 9.87 -13.58 16.68
C GLN A 58 9.86 -14.60 15.55
N THR A 59 9.04 -14.37 14.53
CA THR A 59 8.87 -15.27 13.40
C THR A 59 9.31 -14.61 12.10
N SER A 60 9.67 -15.40 11.08
CA SER A 60 10.05 -14.84 9.78
C SER A 60 8.96 -13.95 9.14
N PRO A 61 7.64 -14.24 9.26
CA PRO A 61 6.62 -13.31 8.80
C PRO A 61 6.65 -11.95 9.50
N ASP A 62 6.97 -11.90 10.80
CA ASP A 62 7.05 -10.66 11.59
C ASP A 62 8.15 -9.73 11.04
N TRP A 63 9.32 -10.31 10.75
CA TRP A 63 10.44 -9.61 10.12
C TRP A 63 10.06 -9.08 8.74
N VAL A 64 9.44 -9.92 7.92
CA VAL A 64 9.08 -9.56 6.56
C VAL A 64 8.04 -8.44 6.53
N LEU A 65 7.02 -8.50 7.39
CA LEU A 65 6.01 -7.43 7.53
C LEU A 65 6.65 -6.13 8.02
N THR A 66 7.46 -6.20 9.08
CA THR A 66 8.09 -5.00 9.65
C THR A 66 9.06 -4.34 8.68
N ILE A 67 9.88 -5.13 7.98
CA ILE A 67 10.78 -4.62 6.94
C ILE A 67 9.95 -4.07 5.77
N GLY A 68 8.91 -4.75 5.31
CA GLY A 68 8.02 -4.27 4.26
C GLY A 68 7.42 -2.90 4.61
N MET A 69 6.93 -2.75 5.84
CA MET A 69 6.42 -1.48 6.37
C MET A 69 7.51 -0.41 6.47
N ALA A 70 8.74 -0.77 6.84
CA ALA A 70 9.86 0.18 6.88
C ALA A 70 10.25 0.67 5.48
N VAL A 71 10.29 -0.23 4.50
CA VAL A 71 10.52 0.16 3.10
C VAL A 71 9.36 1.04 2.60
N SER A 72 8.12 0.76 3.00
CA SER A 72 6.98 1.62 2.65
C SER A 72 7.12 3.06 3.17
N LEU A 73 7.67 3.22 4.37
CA LEU A 73 7.96 4.53 4.95
C LEU A 73 9.04 5.26 4.15
N ILE A 74 10.10 4.54 3.76
CA ILE A 74 11.14 5.09 2.88
C ILE A 74 10.53 5.53 1.53
N VAL A 75 9.64 4.73 0.93
CA VAL A 75 8.91 5.10 -0.30
C VAL A 75 8.12 6.39 -0.09
N ALA A 76 7.38 6.49 1.01
CA ALA A 76 6.59 7.67 1.36
C ALA A 76 7.47 8.92 1.51
N ILE A 77 8.60 8.82 2.21
CA ILE A 77 9.56 9.91 2.41
C ILE A 77 10.16 10.36 1.07
N VAL A 78 10.65 9.41 0.26
CA VAL A 78 11.23 9.71 -1.06
C VAL A 78 10.19 10.38 -1.96
N PHE A 79 8.95 9.88 -1.96
CA PHE A 79 7.85 10.50 -2.70
C PHE A 79 7.62 11.95 -2.26
N THR A 80 7.52 12.22 -0.95
CA THR A 80 7.31 13.56 -0.41
C THR A 80 8.44 14.51 -0.78
N ILE A 81 9.71 14.10 -0.63
CA ILE A 81 10.87 14.89 -1.03
C ILE A 81 10.79 15.29 -2.52
N PHE A 82 10.31 14.38 -3.37
CA PHE A 82 10.25 14.61 -4.80
C PHE A 82 9.13 15.58 -5.18
N ILE A 83 8.00 15.50 -4.49
CA ILE A 83 6.90 16.48 -4.61
C ILE A 83 7.41 17.87 -4.22
N VAL A 84 8.08 18.00 -3.08
CA VAL A 84 8.63 19.26 -2.57
C VAL A 84 9.66 19.85 -3.53
N LYS A 85 10.53 19.02 -4.11
CA LYS A 85 11.51 19.43 -5.13
C LYS A 85 10.89 19.71 -6.52
N LYS A 86 9.56 19.74 -6.64
CA LYS A 86 8.79 20.01 -7.87
C LYS A 86 9.22 19.17 -9.08
N ARG A 87 9.73 17.95 -8.85
CA ARG A 87 10.21 17.11 -9.95
C ARG A 87 9.06 16.56 -10.78
N GLU A 88 9.32 16.38 -12.08
CA GLU A 88 8.31 15.84 -12.99
C GLU A 88 7.98 14.39 -12.61
N MET A 89 6.71 14.16 -12.27
CA MET A 89 6.16 12.85 -11.97
C MET A 89 4.86 12.67 -12.71
N SER A 90 4.59 11.44 -13.15
CA SER A 90 3.31 11.10 -13.78
C SER A 90 2.16 11.34 -12.81
N ILE A 91 0.98 11.68 -13.36
CA ILE A 91 -0.23 11.92 -12.57
C ILE A 91 -0.57 10.70 -11.70
N TYR A 92 -0.40 9.48 -12.24
CA TYR A 92 -0.63 8.22 -11.56
C TYR A 92 0.29 8.02 -10.34
N THR A 93 1.57 8.41 -10.47
CA THR A 93 2.52 8.33 -9.36
C THR A 93 2.18 9.34 -8.28
N LYS A 94 1.71 10.54 -8.66
CA LYS A 94 1.27 11.55 -7.69
C LYS A 94 0.04 11.10 -6.92
N TYR A 95 -0.96 10.57 -7.62
CA TYR A 95 -2.20 10.07 -7.03
C TYR A 95 -1.94 8.88 -6.09
N LEU A 96 -1.39 7.78 -6.58
CA LEU A 96 -1.17 6.58 -5.76
C LEU A 96 -0.07 6.80 -4.70
N GLY A 97 0.98 7.56 -5.02
CA GLY A 97 2.02 7.92 -4.05
C GLY A 97 1.47 8.75 -2.90
N SER A 98 0.53 9.66 -3.15
CA SER A 98 -0.12 10.44 -2.10
C SER A 98 -0.93 9.57 -1.14
N PHE A 99 -1.72 8.64 -1.67
CA PHE A 99 -2.48 7.67 -0.89
C PHE A 99 -1.55 6.80 -0.05
N LEU A 100 -0.50 6.24 -0.67
CA LEU A 100 0.48 5.43 0.03
C LEU A 100 1.15 6.21 1.16
N THR A 101 1.57 7.45 0.94
CA THR A 101 2.23 8.26 1.98
C THR A 101 1.33 8.45 3.21
N VAL A 102 0.07 8.82 2.99
CA VAL A 102 -0.88 9.06 4.09
C VAL A 102 -1.23 7.77 4.83
N MET A 103 -1.51 6.69 4.09
CA MET A 103 -1.86 5.40 4.70
C MET A 103 -0.67 4.75 5.40
N THR A 104 0.56 4.92 4.88
CA THR A 104 1.77 4.39 5.53
C THR A 104 1.95 4.98 6.92
N ALA A 105 1.80 6.30 7.08
CA ALA A 105 1.90 6.95 8.39
C ALA A 105 0.83 6.40 9.36
N THR A 106 -0.40 6.28 8.88
CA THR A 106 -1.52 5.75 9.67
C THR A 106 -1.30 4.29 10.09
N ASN A 107 -0.77 3.45 9.20
CA ASN A 107 -0.47 2.05 9.48
C ASN A 107 0.65 1.90 10.52
N TRP A 108 1.68 2.75 10.48
CA TRP A 108 2.73 2.76 11.50
C TRP A 108 2.18 3.11 12.89
N ILE A 109 1.31 4.12 12.98
CA ILE A 109 0.66 4.48 14.24
C ILE A 109 -0.18 3.31 14.76
N GLY A 110 -0.97 2.66 13.89
CA GLY A 110 -1.78 1.51 14.27
C GLY A 110 -0.96 0.30 14.73
N MET A 111 0.18 0.03 14.10
CA MET A 111 1.10 -1.03 14.53
C MET A 111 1.69 -0.79 15.92
N ILE A 112 2.02 0.46 16.26
CA ILE A 112 2.55 0.82 17.59
C ILE A 112 1.47 0.66 18.67
N MET A 113 0.21 0.87 18.31
CA MET A 113 -0.94 0.77 19.21
C MET A 113 -1.40 -0.67 19.48
N MET A 114 -0.78 -1.69 18.86
CA MET A 114 -1.18 -3.08 19.06
C MET A 114 -0.82 -3.58 20.46
N TYR A 115 -1.73 -4.34 21.07
CA TYR A 115 -1.50 -5.00 22.34
C TYR A 115 -0.50 -6.15 22.19
N PRO A 116 0.55 -6.22 23.02
CA PRO A 116 1.66 -7.14 22.80
C PRO A 116 1.37 -8.59 23.22
N SER A 117 0.24 -8.93 23.85
CA SER A 117 0.01 -10.25 24.44
C SER A 117 -1.27 -10.92 23.95
N ARG A 118 -1.21 -12.25 23.73
CA ARG A 118 -2.39 -13.08 23.40
C ARG A 118 -3.33 -13.21 24.59
N LYS A 119 -2.77 -13.36 25.80
CA LYS A 119 -3.57 -13.40 27.02
C LYS A 119 -3.93 -11.98 27.44
N VAL A 120 -5.22 -11.75 27.62
CA VAL A 120 -5.78 -10.43 27.90
C VAL A 120 -6.42 -10.36 29.27
N THR A 121 -6.33 -9.17 29.89
CA THR A 121 -7.06 -8.81 31.10
C THR A 121 -8.28 -7.97 30.73
N THR A 122 -9.25 -7.84 31.65
CA THR A 122 -10.42 -6.99 31.42
C THR A 122 -10.03 -5.53 31.17
N LYS A 123 -8.99 -5.04 31.87
CA LYS A 123 -8.42 -3.71 31.65
C LYS A 123 -7.83 -3.57 30.23
N ALA A 124 -7.14 -4.60 29.73
CA ALA A 124 -6.63 -4.61 28.37
C ALA A 124 -7.75 -4.55 27.33
N VAL A 125 -8.89 -5.21 27.58
CA VAL A 125 -10.06 -5.13 26.69
C VAL A 125 -10.62 -3.72 26.60
N ILE A 126 -10.84 -3.07 27.74
CA ILE A 126 -11.34 -1.68 27.76
C ILE A 126 -10.35 -0.74 27.07
N HIS A 127 -9.06 -0.91 27.34
CA HIS A 127 -8.02 -0.13 26.68
C HIS A 127 -8.05 -0.33 25.16
N MET A 128 -8.15 -1.58 24.68
CA MET A 128 -8.18 -1.88 23.26
C MET A 128 -9.43 -1.37 22.55
N VAL A 129 -10.59 -1.36 23.21
CA VAL A 129 -11.80 -0.71 22.69
C VAL A 129 -11.52 0.78 22.44
N ASN A 130 -10.98 1.48 23.45
CA ASN A 130 -10.70 2.91 23.35
C ASN A 130 -9.64 3.21 22.28
N VAL A 131 -8.55 2.45 22.25
CA VAL A 131 -7.50 2.55 21.23
C VAL A 131 -8.09 2.34 19.84
N THR A 132 -9.00 1.37 19.67
CA THR A 132 -9.63 1.12 18.37
C THR A 132 -10.51 2.28 17.94
N TYR A 133 -11.29 2.89 18.83
CA TYR A 133 -12.04 4.11 18.51
C TYR A 133 -11.12 5.26 18.09
N VAL A 134 -10.10 5.55 18.90
CA VAL A 134 -9.13 6.62 18.62
C VAL A 134 -8.44 6.40 17.27
N TYR A 135 -8.01 5.17 16.99
CA TYR A 135 -7.39 4.80 15.72
C TYR A 135 -8.35 5.02 14.54
N ASN A 136 -9.61 4.61 14.65
CA ASN A 136 -10.58 4.81 13.57
C ASN A 136 -10.87 6.30 13.32
N TYR A 137 -10.94 7.15 14.36
CA TYR A 137 -11.05 8.59 14.19
C TYR A 137 -9.80 9.20 13.52
N LEU A 138 -8.62 8.73 13.89
CA LEU A 138 -7.37 9.10 13.22
C LEU A 138 -7.42 8.73 11.73
N VAL A 139 -7.89 7.53 11.38
CA VAL A 139 -8.04 7.10 9.98
C VAL A 139 -9.00 8.01 9.20
N VAL A 140 -10.12 8.43 9.81
CA VAL A 140 -11.04 9.38 9.17
C VAL A 140 -10.33 10.71 8.90
N ALA A 141 -9.62 11.25 9.89
CA ALA A 141 -8.88 12.50 9.75
C ALA A 141 -7.80 12.40 8.66
N THR A 142 -7.04 11.30 8.62
CA THR A 142 -6.00 11.10 7.59
C THR A 142 -6.61 10.89 6.21
N CYS A 143 -7.79 10.27 6.08
CA CYS A 143 -8.51 10.20 4.80
C CYS A 143 -8.88 11.58 4.28
N VAL A 144 -9.41 12.47 5.13
CA VAL A 144 -9.73 13.85 4.72
C VAL A 144 -8.47 14.59 4.26
N VAL A 145 -7.38 14.52 5.04
CA VAL A 145 -6.09 15.11 4.65
C VAL A 145 -5.60 14.54 3.33
N GLY A 146 -5.71 13.22 3.14
CA GLY A 146 -5.29 12.54 1.92
C GLY A 146 -6.10 12.94 0.68
N ILE A 147 -7.41 13.12 0.82
CA ILE A 147 -8.27 13.61 -0.27
C ILE A 147 -7.85 15.04 -0.67
N VAL A 148 -7.71 15.94 0.31
CA VAL A 148 -7.30 17.34 0.06
C VAL A 148 -5.92 17.39 -0.59
N TRP A 149 -4.96 16.64 -0.05
CA TRP A 149 -3.61 16.56 -0.58
C TRP A 149 -3.57 15.95 -1.99
N GLY A 150 -4.30 14.88 -2.24
CA GLY A 150 -4.43 14.25 -3.55
C GLY A 150 -5.06 15.17 -4.60
N ALA A 151 -6.12 15.90 -4.23
CA ALA A 151 -6.76 16.90 -5.08
C ALA A 151 -5.80 18.05 -5.42
N PHE A 152 -5.02 18.52 -4.44
CA PHE A 152 -3.99 19.53 -4.67
C PHE A 152 -2.93 19.06 -5.67
N LEU A 153 -2.42 17.82 -5.53
CA LEU A 153 -1.42 17.26 -6.42
C LEU A 153 -1.92 16.99 -7.85
N THR A 154 -3.25 16.81 -8.00
CA THR A 154 -3.91 16.54 -9.28
C THR A 154 -4.66 17.76 -9.83
N LYS A 155 -4.48 18.97 -9.26
CA LYS A 155 -5.14 20.22 -9.66
C LYS A 155 -5.16 20.50 -11.15
N LYS A 156 -4.08 20.19 -11.88
CA LYS A 156 -4.02 20.37 -13.35
C LYS A 156 -5.06 19.54 -14.10
N MET A 157 -5.42 18.37 -13.59
CA MET A 157 -6.43 17.49 -14.18
C MET A 157 -7.83 17.87 -13.74
N LEU A 158 -8.00 18.29 -12.47
CA LEU A 158 -9.27 18.85 -11.99
C LEU A 158 -9.72 20.07 -12.82
N LYS A 159 -8.77 20.93 -13.22
CA LYS A 159 -9.06 22.04 -14.15
C LYS A 159 -9.55 21.59 -15.54
N LYS A 160 -9.25 20.35 -15.96
CA LYS A 160 -9.69 19.80 -17.24
C LYS A 160 -11.04 19.08 -17.11
N THR A 161 -11.24 18.34 -16.03
CA THR A 161 -12.49 17.62 -15.77
C THR A 161 -12.64 17.32 -14.28
N ASN A 162 -13.84 17.57 -13.77
CA ASN A 162 -14.22 17.34 -12.37
C ASN A 162 -14.22 15.86 -12.00
N TRP A 163 -14.27 14.96 -12.99
CA TRP A 163 -14.20 13.50 -12.79
C TRP A 163 -12.96 13.05 -12.01
N TRP A 164 -11.87 13.81 -12.05
CA TRP A 164 -10.67 13.49 -11.27
C TRP A 164 -10.89 13.57 -9.75
N LEU A 165 -11.89 14.32 -9.27
CA LEU A 165 -12.20 14.37 -7.85
C LEU A 165 -12.73 13.01 -7.37
N PHE A 166 -13.62 12.39 -8.14
CA PHE A 166 -14.11 11.03 -7.87
C PHE A 166 -12.95 10.03 -7.85
N VAL A 167 -12.05 10.10 -8.85
CA VAL A 167 -10.86 9.22 -8.91
C VAL A 167 -9.98 9.38 -7.67
N VAL A 168 -9.77 10.61 -7.20
CA VAL A 168 -8.98 10.87 -5.99
C VAL A 168 -9.65 10.29 -4.75
N CYS A 169 -10.99 10.36 -4.64
CA CYS A 169 -11.72 9.93 -3.45
C CYS A 169 -11.92 8.40 -3.34
N ILE A 170 -12.03 7.67 -4.46
CA ILE A 170 -12.29 6.21 -4.48
C ILE A 170 -11.48 5.40 -3.45
N PRO A 171 -10.14 5.49 -3.36
CA PRO A 171 -9.37 4.66 -2.45
C PRO A 171 -9.63 5.00 -0.98
N TYR A 172 -10.01 6.26 -0.70
CA TYR A 172 -10.36 6.69 0.65
C TYR A 172 -11.78 6.24 1.04
N PHE A 173 -12.72 6.17 0.09
CA PHE A 173 -14.06 5.65 0.37
C PHE A 173 -14.04 4.17 0.77
N ALA A 174 -13.18 3.35 0.17
CA ALA A 174 -12.99 1.96 0.59
C ALA A 174 -12.51 1.89 2.06
N VAL A 175 -11.55 2.74 2.42
CA VAL A 175 -11.05 2.85 3.81
C VAL A 175 -12.15 3.32 4.76
N LEU A 176 -12.88 4.39 4.42
CA LEU A 176 -13.94 4.94 5.24
C LEU A 176 -15.10 3.96 5.44
N ASN A 177 -15.46 3.18 4.42
CA ASN A 177 -16.45 2.11 4.55
C ASN A 177 -16.00 1.06 5.59
N GLN A 178 -14.73 0.64 5.55
CA GLN A 178 -14.21 -0.31 6.53
C GLN A 178 -14.19 0.26 7.96
N VAL A 179 -13.85 1.54 8.10
CA VAL A 179 -13.93 2.25 9.39
C VAL A 179 -15.36 2.28 9.91
N ALA A 180 -16.34 2.59 9.06
CA ALA A 180 -17.75 2.60 9.45
C ALA A 180 -18.23 1.22 9.95
N ILE A 181 -17.87 0.14 9.25
CA ILE A 181 -18.18 -1.23 9.66
C ILE A 181 -17.57 -1.54 11.04
N THR A 182 -16.32 -1.14 11.26
CA THR A 182 -15.61 -1.39 12.51
C THR A 182 -16.20 -0.61 13.68
N ILE A 183 -16.54 0.67 13.47
CA ILE A 183 -17.21 1.51 14.49
C ILE A 183 -18.61 0.96 14.81
N ALA A 184 -19.38 0.54 13.81
CA ALA A 184 -20.69 -0.07 14.03
C ALA A 184 -20.56 -1.35 14.88
N GLY A 185 -19.60 -2.22 14.56
CA GLY A 185 -19.32 -3.42 15.34
C GLY A 185 -18.92 -3.12 16.79
N LEU A 186 -18.07 -2.12 17.02
CA LEU A 186 -17.68 -1.70 18.38
C LEU A 186 -18.84 -1.09 19.17
N THR A 187 -19.72 -0.36 18.50
CA THR A 187 -20.90 0.24 19.15
C THR A 187 -21.87 -0.85 19.61
N THR A 188 -22.05 -1.91 18.81
CA THR A 188 -22.78 -3.11 19.23
C THR A 188 -22.06 -3.82 20.38
N LEU A 189 -20.74 -3.95 20.34
CA LEU A 189 -19.98 -4.59 21.42
C LEU A 189 -20.08 -3.82 22.75
N THR A 190 -20.12 -2.49 22.71
CA THR A 190 -20.13 -1.63 23.91
C THR A 190 -21.52 -1.30 24.42
N GLY A 191 -22.54 -1.34 23.55
CA GLY A 191 -23.92 -0.97 23.88
C GLY A 191 -24.79 -2.11 24.44
N TYR A 192 -24.43 -3.37 24.20
CA TYR A 192 -25.21 -4.52 24.65
C TYR A 192 -24.62 -5.14 25.93
N SER A 193 -25.47 -5.43 26.92
CA SER A 193 -25.08 -6.03 28.20
C SER A 193 -24.41 -7.40 28.06
N ASP A 194 -24.78 -8.13 27.01
CA ASP A 194 -24.28 -9.48 26.71
C ASP A 194 -22.82 -9.48 26.25
N TYR A 195 -22.30 -8.32 25.85
CA TYR A 195 -20.92 -8.12 25.40
C TYR A 195 -20.10 -7.34 26.41
N SER A 196 -20.11 -7.76 27.67
CA SER A 196 -19.25 -7.14 28.68
C SER A 196 -17.75 -7.39 28.42
N PRO A 197 -16.84 -6.48 28.80
CA PRO A 197 -15.39 -6.69 28.66
C PRO A 197 -14.87 -7.98 29.33
N LYS A 198 -15.59 -8.49 30.35
CA LYS A 198 -15.28 -9.78 30.99
C LYS A 198 -15.56 -10.97 30.07
N ILE A 199 -16.67 -10.93 29.32
CA ILE A 199 -17.06 -11.97 28.37
C ILE A 199 -16.10 -11.98 27.19
N VAL A 200 -15.78 -10.80 26.64
CA VAL A 200 -14.80 -10.66 25.55
C VAL A 200 -13.43 -11.20 25.94
N LYS A 201 -12.97 -10.91 27.17
CA LYS A 201 -11.74 -11.49 27.73
C LYS A 201 -11.79 -13.03 27.72
N ILE A 202 -12.90 -13.63 28.16
CA ILE A 202 -13.05 -15.09 28.20
C ILE A 202 -12.99 -15.66 26.78
N ILE A 203 -13.74 -15.10 25.83
CA ILE A 203 -13.75 -15.55 24.42
C ILE A 203 -12.33 -15.54 23.83
N ILE A 204 -11.59 -14.44 24.02
CA ILE A 204 -10.23 -14.30 23.48
C ILE A 204 -9.28 -15.29 24.16
N ASN A 205 -9.32 -15.43 25.48
CA ASN A 205 -8.39 -16.29 26.21
C ASN A 205 -8.68 -17.80 26.05
N THR A 206 -9.92 -18.18 25.76
CA THR A 206 -10.31 -19.58 25.51
C THR A 206 -9.96 -20.02 24.09
N ASN A 207 -9.87 -19.09 23.14
CA ASN A 207 -9.48 -19.41 21.78
C ASN A 207 -7.95 -19.50 21.65
N LYS A 208 -7.43 -20.63 21.15
CA LYS A 208 -6.00 -20.85 20.87
C LYS A 208 -5.38 -19.76 19.97
N TYR A 209 -6.18 -19.22 19.06
CA TYR A 209 -5.80 -18.15 18.12
C TYR A 209 -6.47 -16.81 18.45
N GLY A 210 -7.07 -16.67 19.63
CA GLY A 210 -7.65 -15.41 20.07
C GLY A 210 -6.60 -14.31 20.14
N ASP A 211 -6.87 -13.21 19.44
CA ASP A 211 -6.05 -12.01 19.45
C ASP A 211 -6.95 -10.78 19.51
N ILE A 212 -6.72 -9.94 20.54
CA ILE A 212 -7.50 -8.74 20.76
C ILE A 212 -7.22 -7.65 19.74
N ASN A 213 -6.07 -7.69 19.08
CA ASN A 213 -5.72 -6.74 18.02
C ASN A 213 -6.68 -6.86 16.82
N LEU A 214 -7.32 -8.02 16.65
CA LEU A 214 -8.35 -8.24 15.62
C LEU A 214 -9.63 -7.43 15.85
N MET A 215 -9.81 -6.80 17.03
CA MET A 215 -10.87 -5.80 17.21
C MET A 215 -10.66 -4.59 16.29
N ASN A 216 -9.41 -4.24 15.98
CA ASN A 216 -9.07 -3.18 15.04
C ASN A 216 -8.87 -3.72 13.63
N GLN A 217 -9.94 -4.25 13.03
CA GLN A 217 -9.89 -4.81 11.68
C GLN A 217 -9.43 -3.79 10.64
N SER A 218 -9.81 -2.51 10.82
CA SER A 218 -9.42 -1.40 9.96
C SER A 218 -7.92 -1.40 9.67
N LEU A 219 -7.06 -1.55 10.68
CA LEU A 219 -5.60 -1.57 10.50
C LEU A 219 -5.15 -2.59 9.43
N TYR A 220 -5.65 -3.82 9.53
CA TYR A 220 -5.28 -4.89 8.60
C TYR A 220 -5.78 -4.62 7.18
N TYR A 221 -7.02 -4.13 7.04
CA TYR A 221 -7.57 -3.73 5.74
C TYR A 221 -6.82 -2.55 5.12
N LEU A 222 -6.38 -1.56 5.91
CA LEU A 222 -5.56 -0.45 5.40
C LEU A 222 -4.22 -0.95 4.85
N ILE A 223 -3.57 -1.91 5.53
CA ILE A 223 -2.35 -2.56 5.01
C ILE A 223 -2.66 -3.28 3.69
N THR A 224 -3.79 -3.99 3.59
CA THR A 224 -4.23 -4.62 2.34
C THR A 224 -4.46 -3.61 1.21
N TYR A 225 -5.15 -2.50 1.48
CA TYR A 225 -5.36 -1.44 0.47
C TYR A 225 -4.06 -0.78 0.04
N GLN A 226 -3.09 -0.66 0.95
CA GLN A 226 -1.74 -0.20 0.61
C GLN A 226 -1.04 -1.16 -0.34
N ILE A 227 -1.13 -2.48 -0.11
CA ILE A 227 -0.60 -3.50 -1.03
C ILE A 227 -1.27 -3.37 -2.40
N ILE A 228 -2.59 -3.23 -2.45
CA ILE A 228 -3.34 -3.05 -3.71
C ILE A 228 -2.87 -1.78 -4.45
N ALA A 229 -2.70 -0.66 -3.75
CA ALA A 229 -2.18 0.57 -4.35
C ALA A 229 -0.75 0.41 -4.90
N LEU A 230 0.11 -0.35 -4.21
CA LEU A 230 1.45 -0.70 -4.70
C LEU A 230 1.38 -1.56 -5.97
N ILE A 231 0.46 -2.54 -6.04
CA ILE A 231 0.22 -3.35 -7.24
C ILE A 231 -0.17 -2.45 -8.42
N PHE A 232 -1.12 -1.53 -8.24
CA PHE A 232 -1.52 -0.61 -9.29
C PHE A 232 -0.39 0.33 -9.73
N MET A 233 0.42 0.84 -8.79
CA MET A 233 1.60 1.64 -9.13
C MET A 233 2.61 0.86 -9.96
N PHE A 234 2.80 -0.42 -9.64
CA PHE A 234 3.71 -1.29 -10.37
C PHE A 234 3.17 -1.69 -11.75
N GLY A 235 1.91 -2.14 -11.81
CA GLY A 235 1.22 -2.51 -13.05
C GLY A 235 1.16 -1.35 -14.05
N GLY A 236 0.83 -0.15 -13.60
CA GLY A 236 0.85 1.06 -14.43
C GLY A 236 2.23 1.33 -15.05
N LYS A 237 3.32 1.06 -14.32
CA LYS A 237 4.68 1.20 -14.85
C LYS A 237 5.05 0.14 -15.89
N ILE A 238 4.62 -1.11 -15.70
CA ILE A 238 4.81 -2.16 -16.71
C ILE A 238 4.16 -1.74 -18.02
N ILE A 239 2.91 -1.25 -17.96
CA ILE A 239 2.16 -0.80 -19.14
C ILE A 239 2.91 0.34 -19.84
N VAL A 240 3.35 1.37 -19.09
CA VAL A 240 4.11 2.50 -19.65
C VAL A 240 5.44 2.06 -20.28
N PHE A 241 6.16 1.13 -19.63
CA PHE A 241 7.42 0.60 -20.14
C PHE A 241 7.21 -0.17 -21.45
N VAL A 242 6.22 -1.07 -21.49
CA VAL A 242 5.86 -1.83 -22.68
C VAL A 242 5.46 -0.89 -23.81
N TYR A 243 4.58 0.09 -23.54
CA TYR A 243 4.18 1.09 -24.53
C TYR A 243 5.37 1.86 -25.11
N THR A 244 6.28 2.33 -24.25
CA THR A 244 7.46 3.09 -24.69
C THR A 244 8.41 2.25 -25.55
N LYS A 245 8.63 0.98 -25.18
CA LYS A 245 9.42 0.02 -25.95
C LYS A 245 8.78 -0.27 -27.31
N THR A 246 7.47 -0.47 -27.34
CA THR A 246 6.71 -0.72 -28.57
C THR A 246 6.77 0.49 -29.50
N LYS A 247 6.51 1.71 -29.00
CA LYS A 247 6.61 2.95 -29.79
C LYS A 247 7.98 3.16 -30.40
N LYS A 248 9.06 2.96 -29.63
CA LYS A 248 10.45 3.05 -30.14
C LYS A 248 10.75 2.00 -31.21
N ARG A 249 10.19 0.78 -31.10
CA ARG A 249 10.32 -0.24 -32.15
C ARG A 249 9.60 0.15 -33.42
N VAL A 250 8.35 0.61 -33.32
CA VAL A 250 7.55 1.06 -34.47
C VAL A 250 8.26 2.20 -35.20
N GLN A 251 8.76 3.20 -34.47
CA GLN A 251 9.52 4.31 -35.06
C GLN A 251 10.81 3.85 -35.77
N LYS A 252 11.53 2.86 -35.21
CA LYS A 252 12.71 2.29 -35.87
C LYS A 252 12.35 1.53 -37.16
N ILE A 253 11.22 0.84 -37.18
CA ILE A 253 10.73 0.14 -38.38
C ILE A 253 10.33 1.17 -39.45
N GLN A 254 9.58 2.21 -39.09
CA GLN A 254 9.19 3.29 -40.00
C GLN A 254 10.42 3.98 -40.62
N ARG A 255 11.43 4.35 -39.82
CA ARG A 255 12.68 4.94 -40.32
C ARG A 255 13.46 4.01 -41.26
N LYS A 256 13.42 2.68 -41.03
CA LYS A 256 14.04 1.70 -41.92
C LYS A 256 13.28 1.58 -43.25
N LEU A 257 11.95 1.64 -43.20
CA LEU A 257 11.11 1.60 -44.40
C LEU A 257 11.27 2.87 -45.24
N GLU A 258 11.30 4.06 -44.62
CA GLU A 258 11.59 5.32 -45.32
C GLU A 258 12.96 5.33 -45.99
N LYS A 259 14.01 4.83 -45.32
CA LYS A 259 15.34 4.70 -45.91
C LYS A 259 15.38 3.73 -47.10
N ARG A 260 14.58 2.65 -47.06
CA ARG A 260 14.47 1.72 -48.19
C ARG A 260 13.74 2.35 -49.37
N ARG A 261 12.66 3.09 -49.15
CA ARG A 261 11.95 3.83 -50.22
C ARG A 261 12.89 4.81 -50.93
N LYS A 262 13.59 5.65 -50.18
CA LYS A 262 14.53 6.63 -50.75
C LYS A 262 15.75 6.03 -51.44
N GLY A 263 16.07 4.76 -51.16
CA GLY A 263 17.15 4.03 -51.83
C GLY A 263 16.72 3.29 -53.09
N ILE A 264 15.41 3.15 -53.34
CA ILE A 264 14.84 2.58 -54.57
C ILE A 264 14.56 3.68 -55.61
N GLU A 265 14.38 4.93 -55.16
CA GLU A 265 14.18 6.12 -56.01
C GLU A 265 15.49 6.73 -56.54
N ARG A 266 16.65 6.11 -56.30
CA ARG A 266 17.96 6.47 -56.85
C ARG A 266 18.46 5.36 -57.75
#